data_AF-A0A3A5YBW9-F1
#
_entry.id   AF-A0A3A5YBW9-F1
#
_cell.length_a   1.000
_cell.length_b   1.000
_cell.length_c   1.000
_cell.angle_alpha   90.00
_cell.angle_beta   90.00
_cell.angle_gamma   90.00
#
_symmetry.space_group_name_H-M   'P 1'
#
loop_
_entity.id
_entity.type
_entity.pdbx_description
1 polymer ?
#
loop_
_entity_poly.entity_id
_entity_poly.type
_entity_poly.pdbx_seq_one_letter_code
_entity_poly.pdbx_strand_id
1 'polypeptide(L)'
;MSILMTGCAESKPDAAVEKETLSSCNVKLSNIQFTQAKNGAENNVTVFNDTLKFVAGPQTDYFRSPDGTAINNSPVIFTEIDNTKPFTFTAKVEPQFTLTGTYSAGVLYVYENDTHNQKLCFEQDENGAHRVVSVRTIGTSEVASLITNEVT
;
A
#
# COMPACT_ATOMS: atom_id res chain seq x y z
N MET A 1 -18.48 1.98 33.50
CA MET A 1 -19.25 1.48 32.35
C MET A 1 -18.22 1.08 31.30
N SER A 2 -17.85 -0.19 31.25
CA SER A 2 -16.79 -0.70 30.38
C SER A 2 -17.43 -1.62 29.35
N ILE A 3 -17.32 -1.28 28.08
CA ILE A 3 -17.73 -2.14 26.97
C ILE A 3 -16.48 -2.95 26.60
N LEU A 4 -16.47 -4.22 26.99
CA LEU A 4 -15.53 -5.22 26.46
C LEU A 4 -16.22 -5.87 25.26
N MET A 5 -15.72 -5.65 24.04
CA MET A 5 -16.12 -6.46 22.89
C MET A 5 -15.10 -7.59 22.72
N THR A 6 -15.52 -8.81 23.01
CA THR A 6 -14.81 -10.03 22.60
C THR A 6 -15.44 -10.52 21.30
N GLY A 7 -14.68 -10.46 20.21
CA GLY A 7 -15.01 -11.16 18.97
C GLY A 7 -14.14 -12.41 18.85
N CYS A 8 -14.76 -13.59 18.93
CA CYS A 8 -14.13 -14.84 18.51
C CYS A 8 -14.16 -14.89 16.98
N ALA A 9 -13.00 -15.03 16.34
CA ALA A 9 -12.93 -15.45 14.95
C ALA A 9 -12.57 -16.94 14.93
N GLU A 10 -13.47 -17.77 14.40
CA GLU A 10 -13.17 -19.16 14.07
C GLU A 10 -12.03 -19.21 13.06
N SER A 11 -10.99 -20.00 13.37
CA SER A 11 -9.86 -20.22 12.47
C SER A 11 -10.32 -21.01 11.25
N LYS A 12 -10.43 -20.35 10.09
CA LYS A 12 -10.51 -21.04 8.79
C LYS A 12 -9.20 -21.79 8.55
N PRO A 13 -9.23 -22.97 7.92
CA PRO A 13 -8.02 -23.70 7.56
C PRO A 13 -7.17 -22.87 6.59
N ASP A 14 -5.86 -22.85 6.84
CA ASP A 14 -4.87 -22.15 6.02
C ASP A 14 -5.00 -22.59 4.56
N ALA A 15 -5.54 -21.70 3.73
CA ALA A 15 -5.36 -21.81 2.30
C ALA A 15 -3.85 -21.80 2.03
N ALA A 16 -3.39 -22.69 1.14
CA ALA A 16 -1.99 -22.74 0.75
C ALA A 16 -1.50 -21.32 0.39
N VAL A 17 -0.61 -20.77 1.22
CA VAL A 17 -0.01 -19.46 0.98
C VAL A 17 0.88 -19.64 -0.24
N GLU A 18 0.41 -19.18 -1.40
CA GLU A 18 1.29 -19.01 -2.55
C GLU A 18 2.45 -18.13 -2.10
N LYS A 19 3.67 -18.69 -2.18
CA LYS A 19 4.85 -18.00 -1.69
C LYS A 19 5.12 -16.82 -2.61
N GLU A 20 4.95 -15.63 -2.07
CA GLU A 20 5.22 -14.35 -2.73
C GLU A 20 6.59 -14.35 -3.40
N THR A 21 6.61 -13.97 -4.68
CA THR A 21 7.88 -13.77 -5.40
C THR A 21 8.29 -12.31 -5.28
N LEU A 22 9.24 -12.05 -4.39
CA LEU A 22 9.88 -10.74 -4.22
C LEU A 22 11.25 -10.75 -4.91
N SER A 23 11.56 -9.69 -5.65
CA SER A 23 12.90 -9.40 -6.16
C SER A 23 13.73 -8.72 -5.05
N SER A 24 15.06 -8.79 -5.17
CA SER A 24 15.93 -7.97 -4.33
C SER A 24 16.04 -6.56 -4.89
N CYS A 25 16.16 -5.57 -4.02
CA CYS A 25 16.56 -4.22 -4.38
C CYS A 25 17.62 -3.69 -3.40
N ASN A 26 18.26 -2.58 -3.75
CA ASN A 26 19.18 -1.89 -2.87
C ASN A 26 18.91 -0.38 -2.94
N VAL A 27 17.82 0.03 -2.30
CA VAL A 27 17.39 1.43 -2.26
C VAL A 27 17.53 1.94 -0.83
N LYS A 28 18.31 3.00 -0.66
CA LYS A 28 18.51 3.64 0.65
C LYS A 28 17.93 5.04 0.63
N LEU A 29 17.13 5.37 1.64
CA LEU A 29 16.61 6.71 1.89
C LEU A 29 16.79 7.03 3.36
N SER A 30 17.57 8.07 3.68
CA SER A 30 17.93 8.42 5.06
C SER A 30 18.52 7.22 5.82
N ASN A 31 17.90 6.79 6.92
CA ASN A 31 18.28 5.65 7.75
C ASN A 31 17.54 4.34 7.38
N ILE A 32 16.73 4.34 6.32
CA ILE A 32 15.91 3.19 5.92
C ILE A 32 16.56 2.51 4.70
N GLN A 33 16.72 1.20 4.79
CA GLN A 33 17.24 0.36 3.72
C GLN A 33 16.11 -0.54 3.21
N PHE A 34 15.66 -0.27 1.99
CA PHE A 34 14.76 -1.17 1.27
C PHE A 34 15.60 -2.26 0.60
N THR A 35 15.21 -3.51 0.81
CA THR A 35 15.97 -4.69 0.37
C THR A 35 15.17 -5.61 -0.55
N GLN A 36 13.85 -5.41 -0.60
CA GLN A 36 12.95 -6.22 -1.40
C GLN A 36 12.09 -5.33 -2.30
N ALA A 37 11.66 -5.89 -3.42
CA ALA A 37 10.82 -5.24 -4.39
C ALA A 37 9.78 -6.23 -4.94
N LYS A 38 8.66 -5.70 -5.44
CA LYS A 38 7.61 -6.44 -6.11
C LYS A 38 7.23 -5.72 -7.40
N ASN A 39 6.81 -6.50 -8.40
CA ASN A 39 6.32 -6.01 -9.69
C ASN A 39 7.30 -5.07 -10.41
N GLY A 40 8.60 -5.42 -10.37
CA GLY A 40 9.65 -4.68 -11.08
C GLY A 40 9.98 -3.31 -10.49
N ALA A 41 9.54 -3.03 -9.26
CA ALA A 41 9.76 -1.77 -8.56
C ALA A 41 11.23 -1.33 -8.52
N GLU A 42 12.17 -2.27 -8.46
CA GLU A 42 13.60 -1.97 -8.46
C GLU A 42 14.06 -1.18 -9.70
N ASN A 43 13.31 -1.25 -10.80
CA ASN A 43 13.61 -0.53 -12.04
C ASN A 43 12.95 0.86 -12.12
N ASN A 44 12.08 1.19 -11.17
CA ASN A 44 11.18 2.34 -11.22
C ASN A 44 11.41 3.37 -10.10
N VAL A 45 12.52 3.21 -9.37
CA VAL A 45 12.88 4.04 -8.22
C VAL A 45 14.15 4.82 -8.50
N THR A 46 14.14 6.10 -8.16
CA THR A 46 15.33 6.96 -8.19
C THR A 46 15.42 7.75 -6.89
N VAL A 47 16.60 7.76 -6.28
CA VAL A 47 16.85 8.51 -5.04
C VAL A 47 17.56 9.82 -5.35
N PHE A 48 17.03 10.91 -4.81
CA PHE A 48 17.58 12.25 -4.88
C PHE A 48 17.75 12.79 -3.45
N ASN A 49 18.97 12.76 -2.90
CA ASN A 49 19.23 13.20 -1.52
C ASN A 49 18.30 12.50 -0.50
N ASP A 50 17.35 13.24 0.05
CA ASP A 50 16.35 12.84 1.05
C ASP A 50 14.97 12.51 0.43
N THR A 51 14.88 12.48 -0.90
CA THR A 51 13.66 12.24 -1.66
C THR A 51 13.77 10.97 -2.49
N LEU A 52 12.73 10.15 -2.47
CA LEU A 52 12.59 8.99 -3.35
C LEU A 52 11.52 9.29 -4.40
N LYS A 53 11.90 9.26 -5.68
CA LYS A 53 10.96 9.31 -6.80
C LYS A 53 10.61 7.88 -7.20
N PHE A 54 9.32 7.61 -7.26
CA PHE A 54 8.76 6.34 -7.70
C PHE A 54 7.87 6.59 -8.92
N VAL A 55 8.03 5.81 -9.98
CA VAL A 55 7.17 5.89 -11.18
C VAL A 55 6.38 4.59 -11.32
N ALA A 56 5.07 4.65 -11.13
CA ALA A 56 4.19 3.53 -11.44
C ALA A 56 3.83 3.52 -12.93
N GLY A 57 3.66 2.32 -13.49
CA GLY A 57 3.12 2.16 -14.84
C GLY A 57 1.62 2.44 -14.90
N PRO A 58 1.04 2.61 -16.10
CA PRO A 58 -0.41 2.72 -16.24
C PRO A 58 -1.10 1.41 -15.81
N GLN A 59 -2.34 1.53 -15.31
CA GLN A 59 -3.21 0.40 -14.96
C GLN A 59 -2.62 -0.57 -13.93
N THR A 60 -1.81 -0.04 -13.01
CA THR A 60 -1.31 -0.80 -11.88
C THR A 60 -2.10 -0.51 -10.61
N ASP A 61 -2.48 -1.54 -9.87
CA ASP A 61 -3.14 -1.40 -8.57
C ASP A 61 -2.81 -2.58 -7.65
N TYR A 62 -3.24 -2.44 -6.41
CA TYR A 62 -3.27 -3.46 -5.39
C TYR A 62 -4.67 -3.47 -4.75
N PHE A 63 -5.54 -4.38 -5.17
CA PHE A 63 -6.91 -4.49 -4.66
C PHE A 63 -7.48 -5.90 -4.80
N ARG A 64 -8.19 -6.38 -3.78
CA ARG A 64 -8.84 -7.70 -3.80
C ARG A 64 -10.34 -7.55 -3.55
N SER A 65 -11.13 -7.74 -4.61
CA SER A 65 -12.58 -7.61 -4.57
C SER A 65 -13.24 -8.75 -3.78
N PRO A 66 -14.42 -8.51 -3.17
CA PRO A 66 -15.19 -9.56 -2.48
C PRO A 66 -15.61 -10.73 -3.38
N ASP A 67 -15.66 -10.55 -4.69
CA ASP A 67 -15.98 -11.58 -5.67
C ASP A 67 -14.81 -12.53 -5.99
N GLY A 68 -13.63 -12.30 -5.39
CA GLY A 68 -12.42 -13.09 -5.59
C GLY A 68 -11.47 -12.53 -6.65
N THR A 69 -11.85 -11.48 -7.38
CA THR A 69 -10.97 -10.79 -8.33
C THR A 69 -9.84 -10.07 -7.58
N ALA A 70 -8.61 -10.21 -8.05
CA ALA A 70 -7.46 -9.52 -7.47
C ALA A 70 -6.63 -8.82 -8.55
N ILE A 71 -6.30 -7.55 -8.30
CA ILE A 71 -5.27 -6.81 -9.04
C ILE A 71 -4.08 -6.66 -8.09
N ASN A 72 -2.91 -7.07 -8.55
CA ASN A 72 -1.69 -7.13 -7.73
C ASN A 72 -0.44 -6.91 -8.58
N ASN A 73 -0.43 -5.81 -9.33
CA ASN A 73 0.63 -5.48 -10.29
C ASN A 73 1.26 -4.11 -9.99
N SER A 74 0.84 -3.42 -8.92
CA SER A 74 1.48 -2.18 -8.45
C SER A 74 2.93 -2.42 -7.99
N PRO A 75 3.89 -1.60 -8.44
CA PRO A 75 5.27 -1.71 -8.00
C PRO A 75 5.43 -1.23 -6.55
N VAL A 76 6.11 -2.04 -5.73
CA VAL A 76 6.35 -1.75 -4.31
C VAL A 76 7.79 -2.09 -3.93
N ILE A 77 8.42 -1.28 -3.08
CA ILE A 77 9.67 -1.62 -2.39
C ILE A 77 9.41 -1.81 -0.89
N PHE A 78 10.15 -2.72 -0.26
CA PHE A 78 9.94 -3.09 1.14
C PHE A 78 11.24 -2.99 1.93
N THR A 79 11.08 -2.56 3.18
CA THR A 79 12.04 -2.76 4.27
C THR A 79 11.37 -3.69 5.28
N GLU A 80 12.12 -4.65 5.80
CA GLU A 80 11.65 -5.46 6.91
C GLU A 80 11.57 -4.60 8.18
N ILE A 81 10.57 -4.86 9.02
CA ILE A 81 10.33 -4.13 10.27
C ILE A 81 10.26 -5.15 11.42
N ASP A 82 11.01 -4.90 12.50
CA ASP A 82 10.87 -5.64 13.76
C ASP A 82 9.54 -5.24 14.43
N ASN A 83 8.49 -6.02 14.15
CA ASN A 83 7.16 -5.81 14.70
C ASN A 83 6.99 -6.36 16.14
N THR A 84 8.05 -6.87 16.78
CA THR A 84 8.01 -7.26 18.21
C THR A 84 8.05 -6.04 19.14
N LYS A 85 8.27 -4.85 18.58
CA LYS A 85 8.28 -3.56 19.28
C LYS A 85 7.37 -2.58 18.54
N PRO A 86 6.83 -1.56 19.23
CA PRO A 86 6.15 -0.46 18.56
C PRO A 86 7.09 0.24 17.57
N PHE A 87 6.57 0.55 16.40
CA PHE A 87 7.28 1.32 15.38
C PHE A 87 6.41 2.46 14.87
N THR A 88 7.04 3.43 14.22
CA THR A 88 6.36 4.50 13.51
C THR A 88 7.10 4.74 12.22
N PHE A 89 6.36 4.71 11.11
CA PHE A 89 6.86 5.07 9.79
C PHE A 89 6.11 6.32 9.33
N THR A 90 6.85 7.36 8.98
CA THR A 90 6.29 8.61 8.47
C THR A 90 7.01 9.00 7.19
N ALA A 91 6.25 9.55 6.25
CA ALA A 91 6.78 10.12 5.03
C ALA A 91 5.91 11.29 4.59
N LYS A 92 6.52 12.27 3.92
CA LYS A 92 5.81 13.25 3.11
C LYS A 92 5.64 12.66 1.72
N VAL A 93 4.39 12.46 1.29
CA VAL A 93 4.08 11.87 -0.02
C VAL A 93 3.52 12.98 -0.92
N GLU A 94 4.09 13.14 -2.12
CA GLU A 94 3.71 14.17 -3.08
C GLU A 94 3.34 13.54 -4.43
N PRO A 95 2.12 12.98 -4.57
CA PRO A 95 1.66 12.43 -5.84
C PRO A 95 1.62 13.51 -6.92
N GLN A 96 2.04 13.18 -8.13
CA GLN A 96 1.95 14.06 -9.30
C GLN A 96 0.66 13.74 -10.07
N PHE A 97 -0.49 14.12 -9.52
CA PHE A 97 -1.79 13.88 -10.17
C PHE A 97 -1.92 14.62 -11.50
N THR A 98 -2.71 14.06 -12.41
CA THR A 98 -2.99 14.65 -13.73
C THR A 98 -4.49 14.70 -13.96
N LEU A 99 -4.96 15.53 -14.88
CA LEU A 99 -6.41 15.65 -15.15
C LEU A 99 -7.06 14.32 -15.58
N THR A 100 -6.29 13.44 -16.22
CA THR A 100 -6.76 12.13 -16.71
C THR A 100 -6.27 10.97 -15.82
N GLY A 101 -5.73 11.28 -14.65
CA GLY A 101 -5.07 10.33 -13.77
C GLY A 101 -6.00 9.64 -12.78
N THR A 102 -7.27 9.42 -13.11
CA THR A 102 -8.25 8.76 -12.22
C THR A 102 -7.66 7.52 -11.56
N TYR A 103 -7.77 7.44 -10.22
CA TYR A 103 -7.18 6.42 -9.34
C TYR A 103 -5.65 6.36 -9.27
N SER A 104 -4.94 7.34 -9.82
CA SER A 104 -3.53 7.51 -9.50
C SER A 104 -3.39 7.69 -7.99
N ALA A 105 -2.41 7.01 -7.39
CA ALA A 105 -2.20 7.06 -5.95
C ALA A 105 -0.72 7.07 -5.58
N GLY A 106 -0.38 7.87 -4.56
CA GLY A 106 0.84 7.71 -3.78
C GLY A 106 0.52 6.96 -2.49
N VAL A 107 1.25 5.88 -2.21
CA VAL A 107 0.85 4.90 -1.19
C VAL A 107 1.94 4.67 -0.14
N LEU A 108 1.55 4.65 1.13
CA LEU A 108 2.30 4.01 2.21
C LEU A 108 1.70 2.64 2.48
N TYR A 109 2.56 1.64 2.66
CA TYR A 109 2.13 0.24 2.67
C TYR A 109 2.71 -0.54 3.83
N VAL A 110 1.84 -1.21 4.58
CA VAL A 110 2.20 -2.21 5.58
C VAL A 110 1.75 -3.55 5.03
N TYR A 111 2.69 -4.47 4.88
CA TYR A 111 2.49 -5.68 4.09
C TYR A 111 3.02 -6.90 4.82
N GLU A 112 2.18 -7.92 4.95
CA GLU A 112 2.59 -9.26 5.39
C GLU A 112 2.57 -10.24 4.22
N ASN A 113 1.48 -10.25 3.46
CA ASN A 113 1.30 -11.08 2.26
C ASN A 113 0.13 -10.56 1.41
N ASP A 114 -0.18 -11.26 0.31
CA ASP A 114 -1.19 -10.77 -0.62
C ASP A 114 -2.62 -10.67 -0.09
N THR A 115 -2.91 -11.42 0.97
CA THR A 115 -4.22 -11.45 1.60
C THR A 115 -4.27 -10.76 2.94
N HIS A 116 -3.13 -10.26 3.44
CA HIS A 116 -3.04 -9.50 4.68
C HIS A 116 -2.10 -8.30 4.53
N ASN A 117 -2.70 -7.12 4.36
CA ASN A 117 -1.98 -5.87 4.14
C ASN A 117 -2.87 -4.65 4.42
N GLN A 118 -2.25 -3.48 4.51
CA GLN A 118 -2.89 -2.19 4.69
C GLN A 118 -2.20 -1.14 3.84
N LYS A 119 -2.96 -0.46 2.97
CA LYS A 119 -2.51 0.75 2.27
C LYS A 119 -3.13 2.01 2.86
N LEU A 120 -2.34 3.07 2.91
CA LEU A 120 -2.77 4.46 3.08
C LEU A 120 -2.43 5.21 1.79
N CYS A 121 -3.45 5.68 1.10
CA CYS A 121 -3.36 6.25 -0.23
C CYS A 121 -3.69 7.74 -0.20
N PHE A 122 -2.85 8.53 -0.86
CA PHE A 122 -3.24 9.81 -1.44
C PHE A 122 -3.70 9.52 -2.86
N GLU A 123 -4.99 9.64 -3.14
CA GLU A 123 -5.60 9.13 -4.37
C GLU A 123 -6.42 10.21 -5.08
N GLN A 124 -6.43 10.18 -6.41
CA GLN A 124 -7.34 10.96 -7.24
C GLN A 124 -8.60 10.15 -7.55
N ASP A 125 -9.78 10.71 -7.31
CA ASP A 125 -11.05 10.04 -7.55
C ASP A 125 -11.57 10.18 -9.00
N GLU A 126 -12.75 9.63 -9.24
CA GLU A 126 -13.44 9.61 -10.54
C GLU A 126 -13.79 11.01 -11.07
N ASN A 127 -13.92 11.98 -10.18
CA ASN A 127 -14.21 13.39 -10.50
C ASN A 127 -12.93 14.22 -10.58
N GLY A 128 -11.76 13.61 -10.36
CA GLY A 128 -10.46 14.27 -10.32
C GLY A 128 -10.15 14.93 -8.98
N ALA A 129 -10.98 14.79 -7.96
CA ALA A 129 -10.73 15.32 -6.62
C ALA A 129 -9.70 14.47 -5.88
N HIS A 130 -8.99 15.08 -4.93
CA HIS A 130 -7.93 14.39 -4.18
C HIS A 130 -8.41 13.99 -2.80
N ARG A 131 -8.19 12.73 -2.45
CA ARG A 131 -8.65 12.12 -1.20
C ARG A 131 -7.54 11.36 -0.48
N VAL A 132 -7.73 11.19 0.81
CA VAL A 132 -6.97 10.24 1.63
C VAL A 132 -7.85 9.03 1.89
N VAL A 133 -7.36 7.86 1.52
CA VAL A 133 -8.08 6.59 1.62
C VAL A 133 -7.22 5.58 2.36
N SER A 134 -7.82 4.79 3.23
CA SER A 134 -7.19 3.59 3.77
C SER A 134 -7.87 2.36 3.19
N VAL A 135 -7.09 1.37 2.79
CA VAL A 135 -7.63 0.07 2.37
C VAL A 135 -6.97 -1.03 3.18
N ARG A 136 -7.80 -1.77 3.89
CA ARG A 136 -7.41 -2.93 4.69
C ARG A 136 -7.73 -4.19 3.91
N THR A 137 -6.78 -5.11 3.79
CA THR A 137 -7.03 -6.41 3.18
C THR A 137 -6.88 -7.49 4.24
N ILE A 138 -7.97 -8.23 4.51
CA ILE A 138 -7.95 -9.53 5.20
C ILE A 138 -8.77 -10.50 4.36
N GLY A 139 -8.10 -11.22 3.47
CA GLY A 139 -8.74 -11.96 2.39
C GLY A 139 -9.32 -11.02 1.32
N THR A 140 -10.15 -10.05 1.68
CA THR A 140 -10.75 -9.07 0.77
C THR A 140 -10.39 -7.66 1.21
N SER A 141 -10.31 -6.74 0.25
CA SER A 141 -10.02 -5.33 0.49
C SER A 141 -11.28 -4.57 0.90
N GLU A 142 -11.20 -3.89 2.04
CA GLU A 142 -12.21 -2.98 2.57
C GLU A 142 -11.69 -1.55 2.49
N VAL A 143 -12.47 -0.66 1.87
CA VAL A 143 -12.09 0.74 1.64
C VAL A 143 -12.74 1.63 2.70
N ALA A 144 -11.95 2.46 3.37
CA ALA A 144 -12.43 3.55 4.20
C ALA A 144 -11.84 4.87 3.69
N SER A 145 -12.72 5.78 3.27
CA SER A 145 -12.33 7.15 2.91
C SER A 145 -12.16 7.98 4.18
N LEU A 146 -11.01 8.62 4.34
CA LEU A 146 -10.64 9.35 5.54
C LEU A 146 -10.90 10.85 5.38
N ILE A 147 -10.57 11.43 4.22
CA ILE A 147 -10.75 12.86 3.93
C ILE A 147 -10.96 13.06 2.43
N THR A 148 -12.00 13.77 2.03
CA THR A 148 -12.13 14.38 0.70
C THR A 148 -11.87 15.88 0.86
N ASN A 149 -10.76 16.38 0.34
CA ASN A 149 -10.58 17.83 0.28
C ASN A 149 -11.28 18.31 -1.00
N GLU A 150 -12.44 18.94 -0.85
CA GLU A 150 -12.92 19.89 -1.85
C GLU A 150 -12.01 21.13 -1.76
N VAL A 151 -10.87 21.09 -2.43
CA VAL A 151 -10.12 22.32 -2.69
C VAL A 151 -10.86 23.03 -3.81
N THR A 152 -11.61 24.07 -3.43
CA THR A 152 -12.23 25.05 -4.33
C THR A 152 -11.17 25.93 -4.99
#